data_AF-A0A2E7D534-F1
#
_entry.id   AF-A0A2E7D534-F1
#
_cell.length_a   1.000
_cell.length_b   1.000
_cell.length_c   1.000
_cell.angle_alpha   90.00
_cell.angle_beta   90.00
_cell.angle_gamma   90.00
#
_symmetry.space_group_name_H-M   'P 1'
#
loop_
_entity.id
_entity.type
_entity.pdbx_description
1 polymer ?
#
loop_
_entity_poly.entity_id
_entity_poly.type
_entity_poly.pdbx_seq_one_letter_code
_entity_poly.pdbx_strand_id
1 'polypeptide(L)'
;MKLPSMAKKKTSTRKTTKKKATKKRPQIRSFSALLKGRSADVQTLAKALRALILDELADAEETFYTAANGMAIYRLGADVCWLQPLKTRCNLYFLRGTELDDKDGLLEGGSDRFRHVKVDSIEALDELPLREWIRQSVELNEATLSGALSFDEVLERLREVCLALPNTKETLTWGKPYFRVGEKIFCGCAEIHGRASLGLKMDTDDSYLMMQLPGIEKAAYSRSNDGWVSIDPAEFDDWAEIEQLIVGSFRLIAPKRTLAMLDD
;
A
#
# COMPACT_ATOMS: atom_id res chain seq x y z
N MET A 1 69.12 34.37 -15.88
CA MET A 1 67.85 34.21 -15.14
C MET A 1 66.68 34.50 -16.08
N LYS A 2 65.89 33.48 -16.44
CA LYS A 2 64.65 33.61 -17.22
C LYS A 2 63.53 32.90 -16.46
N LEU A 3 62.44 33.63 -16.24
CA LEU A 3 61.19 33.18 -15.62
C LEU A 3 60.50 32.07 -16.46
N PRO A 4 59.83 31.09 -15.83
CA PRO A 4 59.09 30.04 -16.54
C PRO A 4 57.72 30.51 -17.04
N SER A 5 57.36 29.98 -18.22
CA SER A 5 56.16 30.22 -19.02
C SER A 5 54.90 29.53 -18.47
N MET A 6 53.75 30.20 -18.61
CA MET A 6 52.41 29.78 -18.18
C MET A 6 51.90 28.50 -18.88
N ALA A 7 51.46 27.51 -18.09
CA ALA A 7 50.71 26.34 -18.58
C ALA A 7 49.22 26.66 -18.74
N LYS A 8 48.67 26.47 -19.94
CA LYS A 8 47.22 26.54 -20.23
C LYS A 8 46.54 25.23 -19.80
N LYS A 9 45.58 25.33 -18.86
CA LYS A 9 44.67 24.23 -18.46
C LYS A 9 43.82 23.77 -19.66
N LYS A 10 43.86 22.47 -19.97
CA LYS A 10 42.92 21.82 -20.91
C LYS A 10 41.57 21.64 -20.24
N THR A 11 40.55 22.28 -20.79
CA THR A 11 39.14 22.15 -20.40
C THR A 11 38.61 20.80 -20.86
N SER A 12 38.26 19.92 -19.93
CA SER A 12 37.60 18.64 -20.20
C SER A 12 36.10 18.88 -20.47
N THR A 13 35.68 18.73 -21.73
CA THR A 13 34.26 18.76 -22.13
C THR A 13 33.62 17.42 -21.81
N ARG A 14 32.87 17.39 -20.70
CA ARG A 14 32.03 16.26 -20.26
C ARG A 14 30.88 16.06 -21.27
N LYS A 15 30.96 15.02 -22.10
CA LYS A 15 29.85 14.61 -22.99
C LYS A 15 28.63 14.23 -22.12
N THR A 16 27.55 14.99 -22.25
CA THR A 16 26.25 14.69 -21.65
C THR A 16 25.56 13.59 -22.46
N THR A 17 25.59 12.36 -21.94
CA THR A 17 24.74 11.28 -22.45
C THR A 17 23.27 11.61 -22.15
N LYS A 18 22.48 11.89 -23.19
CA LYS A 18 21.02 12.00 -23.11
C LYS A 18 20.44 10.72 -22.51
N LYS A 19 19.80 10.81 -21.33
CA LYS A 19 18.97 9.73 -20.77
C LYS A 19 17.89 9.37 -21.78
N LYS A 20 17.88 8.13 -22.28
CA LYS A 20 16.77 7.59 -23.09
C LYS A 20 15.48 7.71 -22.25
N ALA A 21 14.44 8.28 -22.83
CA ALA A 21 13.11 8.28 -22.25
C ALA A 21 12.68 6.83 -21.96
N THR A 22 12.43 6.53 -20.69
CA THR A 22 11.90 5.24 -20.26
C THR A 22 10.48 5.09 -20.82
N LYS A 23 10.27 4.17 -21.76
CA LYS A 23 8.91 3.82 -22.23
C LYS A 23 8.07 3.44 -21.01
N LYS A 24 6.93 4.12 -20.79
CA LYS A 24 5.95 3.72 -19.77
C LYS A 24 5.53 2.28 -20.05
N ARG A 25 5.58 1.41 -19.04
CA ARG A 25 5.10 0.03 -19.18
C ARG A 25 3.59 0.06 -19.48
N PRO A 26 3.10 -0.77 -20.41
CA PRO A 26 1.68 -0.86 -20.71
C PRO A 26 0.90 -1.38 -19.49
N GLN A 27 -0.29 -0.81 -19.25
CA GLN A 27 -1.11 -1.16 -18.10
C GLN A 27 -1.85 -2.48 -18.32
N ILE A 28 -1.83 -3.35 -17.30
CA ILE A 28 -2.59 -4.59 -17.27
C ILE A 28 -3.98 -4.28 -16.74
N ARG A 29 -5.02 -4.61 -17.51
CA ARG A 29 -6.43 -4.34 -17.17
C ARG A 29 -7.34 -5.56 -17.31
N SER A 30 -6.77 -6.73 -17.60
CA SER A 30 -7.51 -7.98 -17.74
C SER A 30 -6.60 -9.17 -17.45
N PHE A 31 -7.20 -10.31 -17.10
CA PHE A 31 -6.47 -11.55 -16.89
C PHE A 31 -5.80 -12.04 -18.19
N SER A 32 -6.45 -11.86 -19.33
CA SER A 32 -5.85 -12.16 -20.64
C SER A 32 -4.61 -11.30 -20.95
N ALA A 33 -4.62 -10.02 -20.55
CA ALA A 33 -3.46 -9.14 -20.70
C ALA A 33 -2.32 -9.56 -19.75
N LEU A 34 -2.65 -10.01 -18.53
CA LEU A 34 -1.68 -10.53 -17.56
C LEU A 34 -0.92 -11.76 -18.09
N LEU A 35 -1.60 -12.63 -18.83
CA LEU A 35 -1.03 -13.84 -19.42
C LEU A 35 -0.23 -13.62 -20.71
N LYS A 36 -0.27 -12.43 -21.29
CA LYS A 36 0.36 -12.15 -22.58
C LYS A 36 1.87 -12.39 -22.52
N GLY A 37 2.36 -13.28 -23.39
CA GLY A 37 3.78 -13.64 -23.47
C GLY A 37 4.23 -14.69 -22.45
N ARG A 38 3.30 -15.38 -21.77
CA ARG A 38 3.57 -16.58 -20.97
C ARG A 38 3.48 -17.84 -21.83
N SER A 39 4.20 -18.89 -21.44
CA SER A 39 4.12 -20.21 -22.10
C SER A 39 2.70 -20.78 -22.00
N ALA A 40 2.35 -21.72 -22.87
CA ALA A 40 1.05 -22.39 -22.82
C ALA A 40 0.81 -23.02 -21.44
N ASP A 41 1.83 -23.68 -20.87
CA ASP A 41 1.74 -24.33 -19.56
C ASP A 41 1.45 -23.34 -18.44
N VAL A 42 2.15 -22.19 -18.41
CA VAL A 42 1.87 -21.14 -17.42
C VAL A 42 0.48 -20.53 -17.62
N GLN A 43 0.02 -20.39 -18.86
CA GLN A 43 -1.34 -19.90 -19.11
C GLN A 43 -2.40 -20.89 -18.61
N THR A 44 -2.20 -22.18 -18.81
CA THR A 44 -3.06 -23.24 -18.30
C THR A 44 -3.06 -23.24 -16.78
N LEU A 45 -1.87 -23.23 -16.16
CA LEU A 45 -1.70 -23.20 -14.72
C LEU A 45 -2.35 -21.98 -14.08
N ALA A 46 -2.11 -20.78 -14.61
CA ALA A 46 -2.69 -19.56 -14.09
C ALA A 46 -4.22 -19.55 -14.19
N LYS A 47 -4.79 -20.09 -15.28
CA LYS A 47 -6.25 -20.21 -15.44
C LYS A 47 -6.85 -21.20 -14.45
N ALA A 48 -6.20 -22.34 -14.23
CA ALA A 48 -6.63 -23.33 -13.24
C ALA A 48 -6.58 -22.74 -11.82
N LEU A 49 -5.50 -22.04 -11.48
CA LEU A 49 -5.36 -21.40 -10.18
C LEU A 49 -6.37 -20.26 -9.98
N ARG A 50 -6.64 -19.44 -11.01
CA ARG A 50 -7.73 -18.45 -10.99
C ARG A 50 -9.09 -19.11 -10.78
N ALA A 51 -9.35 -20.25 -11.42
CA ALA A 51 -10.61 -20.97 -11.24
C ALA A 51 -10.76 -21.48 -9.80
N LEU A 52 -9.70 -22.05 -9.21
CA LEU A 52 -9.67 -22.46 -7.81
C LEU A 52 -9.94 -21.28 -6.86
N ILE A 53 -9.30 -20.13 -7.10
CA ILE A 53 -9.51 -18.93 -6.28
C ILE A 53 -10.96 -18.43 -6.37
N LEU A 54 -11.54 -18.35 -7.57
CA LEU A 54 -12.91 -17.87 -7.75
C LEU A 54 -13.98 -18.88 -7.30
N ASP A 55 -13.61 -20.16 -7.18
CA ASP A 55 -14.45 -21.19 -6.56
C ASP A 55 -14.52 -21.01 -5.03
N GLU A 56 -13.41 -20.61 -4.39
CA GLU A 56 -13.40 -20.25 -2.96
C GLU A 56 -13.94 -18.84 -2.69
N LEU A 57 -13.77 -17.91 -3.63
CA LEU A 57 -14.07 -16.48 -3.48
C LEU A 57 -15.03 -15.99 -4.57
N ALA A 58 -16.25 -16.53 -4.59
CA ALA A 58 -17.24 -16.27 -5.64
C ALA A 58 -17.54 -14.77 -5.84
N ASP A 59 -17.55 -13.99 -4.76
CA ASP A 59 -17.86 -12.55 -4.76
C ASP A 59 -16.61 -11.65 -4.72
N ALA A 60 -15.41 -12.20 -4.94
CA ALA A 60 -14.21 -11.40 -4.87
C ALA A 60 -14.08 -10.40 -6.03
N GLU A 61 -13.67 -9.19 -5.69
CA GLU A 61 -13.19 -8.22 -6.67
C GLU A 61 -11.85 -8.68 -7.26
N GLU A 62 -11.78 -8.78 -8.58
CA GLU A 62 -10.52 -9.06 -9.32
C GLU A 62 -9.94 -7.76 -9.89
N THR A 63 -8.75 -7.38 -9.42
CA THR A 63 -8.01 -6.21 -9.91
C THR A 63 -6.60 -6.59 -10.39
N PHE A 64 -5.94 -5.70 -11.14
CA PHE A 64 -4.64 -6.00 -11.76
C PHE A 64 -3.58 -4.97 -11.40
N TYR A 65 -2.48 -5.45 -10.83
CA TYR A 65 -1.30 -4.63 -10.56
C TYR A 65 -0.27 -4.81 -11.68
N THR A 66 0.29 -3.70 -12.17
CA THR A 66 1.14 -3.69 -13.39
C THR A 66 2.64 -3.74 -13.10
N ALA A 67 3.08 -3.41 -11.87
CA ALA A 67 4.50 -3.53 -11.54
C ALA A 67 4.87 -5.01 -11.27
N ALA A 68 6.17 -5.29 -11.10
CA ALA A 68 6.68 -6.61 -10.76
C ALA A 68 6.06 -7.77 -11.58
N ASN A 69 6.27 -7.80 -12.91
CA ASN A 69 5.76 -8.83 -13.83
C ASN A 69 4.23 -8.98 -13.95
N GLY A 70 3.46 -8.13 -13.28
CA GLY A 70 2.01 -8.17 -13.30
C GLY A 70 1.44 -9.22 -12.34
N MET A 71 0.34 -8.90 -11.66
CA MET A 71 -0.38 -9.83 -10.80
C MET A 71 -1.88 -9.50 -10.79
N ALA A 72 -2.70 -10.54 -10.61
CA ALA A 72 -4.11 -10.41 -10.27
C ALA A 72 -4.26 -10.39 -8.74
N ILE A 73 -5.12 -9.52 -8.23
CA ILE A 73 -5.40 -9.35 -6.80
C ILE A 73 -6.88 -9.70 -6.59
N TYR A 74 -7.14 -10.60 -5.66
CA TYR A 74 -8.49 -11.03 -5.26
C TYR A 74 -8.81 -10.48 -3.88
N ARG A 75 -9.93 -9.75 -3.78
CA ARG A 75 -10.35 -9.03 -2.57
C ARG A 75 -11.78 -9.38 -2.20
N LEU A 76 -12.02 -9.66 -0.93
CA LEU A 76 -13.35 -9.77 -0.32
C LEU A 76 -13.35 -8.92 0.94
N GLY A 77 -13.79 -7.66 0.82
CA GLY A 77 -13.51 -6.62 1.81
C GLY A 77 -12.04 -6.22 1.81
N ALA A 78 -11.14 -7.11 2.21
CA ALA A 78 -9.68 -6.97 2.20
C ALA A 78 -8.99 -7.97 1.26
N ASP A 79 -7.72 -7.68 0.91
CA ASP A 79 -6.93 -8.52 0.02
C ASP A 79 -6.80 -9.93 0.62
N VAL A 80 -7.26 -10.94 -0.12
CA VAL A 80 -7.20 -12.34 0.32
C VAL A 80 -5.95 -13.00 -0.23
N CYS A 81 -5.75 -12.95 -1.55
CA CYS A 81 -4.60 -13.55 -2.20
C CYS A 81 -4.26 -12.87 -3.53
N TRP A 82 -2.99 -12.93 -3.95
CA TRP A 82 -2.54 -12.39 -5.24
C TRP A 82 -1.90 -13.46 -6.12
N LEU A 83 -2.35 -13.57 -7.36
CA LEU A 83 -1.85 -14.51 -8.36
C LEU A 83 -0.86 -13.81 -9.29
N GLN A 84 0.38 -14.30 -9.32
CA GLN A 84 1.43 -13.79 -10.21
C GLN A 84 1.93 -14.88 -11.18
N PRO A 85 1.55 -14.82 -12.47
CA PRO A 85 2.11 -15.69 -13.50
C PRO A 85 3.56 -15.27 -13.85
N LEU A 86 4.53 -16.14 -13.56
CA LEU A 86 5.95 -15.97 -13.86
C LEU A 86 6.34 -16.72 -15.15
N LYS A 87 7.64 -16.87 -15.42
CA LYS A 87 8.12 -17.50 -16.67
C LYS A 87 7.79 -18.98 -16.77
N THR A 88 7.87 -19.71 -15.65
CA THR A 88 7.78 -21.18 -15.59
C THR A 88 6.82 -21.69 -14.52
N ARG A 89 6.21 -20.79 -13.74
CA ARG A 89 5.34 -21.12 -12.61
C ARG A 89 4.40 -19.96 -12.31
N CYS A 90 3.47 -20.17 -11.40
CA CYS A 90 2.76 -19.10 -10.71
C CYS A 90 3.27 -18.97 -9.28
N ASN A 91 3.18 -17.76 -8.72
CA ASN A 91 3.25 -17.56 -7.28
C ASN A 91 1.87 -17.15 -6.79
N LEU A 92 1.43 -17.71 -5.66
CA LEU A 92 0.24 -17.27 -4.94
C LEU A 92 0.69 -16.61 -3.64
N TYR A 93 0.38 -15.33 -3.49
CA TYR A 93 0.75 -14.51 -2.34
C TYR A 93 -0.40 -14.38 -1.35
N PHE A 94 -0.06 -14.33 -0.07
CA PHE A 94 -0.98 -14.06 1.04
C PHE A 94 -0.44 -12.88 1.86
N LEU A 95 -1.28 -11.86 2.04
CA LEU A 95 -0.90 -10.60 2.69
C LEU A 95 -0.47 -10.82 4.14
N ARG A 96 -1.23 -11.67 4.84
CA ARG A 96 -1.03 -12.10 6.22
C ARG A 96 -0.45 -13.51 6.30
N GLY A 97 0.46 -13.80 5.38
CA GLY A 97 1.02 -15.12 5.20
C GLY A 97 1.78 -15.67 6.41
N THR A 98 2.30 -14.81 7.31
CA THR A 98 2.94 -15.24 8.57
C THR A 98 1.98 -15.77 9.62
N GLU A 99 0.68 -15.54 9.43
CA GLU A 99 -0.37 -15.91 10.38
C GLU A 99 -1.14 -17.16 9.91
N LEU A 100 -0.79 -17.70 8.72
CA LEU A 100 -1.38 -18.92 8.18
C LEU A 100 -0.76 -20.16 8.82
N ASP A 101 -1.58 -21.21 8.96
CA ASP A 101 -1.11 -22.53 9.39
C ASP A 101 -0.29 -23.18 8.27
N ASP A 102 1.03 -23.08 8.36
CA ASP A 102 2.00 -23.64 7.42
C ASP A 102 2.81 -24.77 8.06
N LYS A 103 2.12 -25.88 8.34
CA LYS A 103 2.70 -27.05 9.05
C LYS A 103 3.95 -27.61 8.36
N ASP A 104 3.98 -27.54 7.04
CA ASP A 104 5.02 -28.13 6.21
C ASP A 104 6.11 -27.12 5.81
N GLY A 105 6.00 -25.85 6.22
CA GLY A 105 6.99 -24.81 5.93
C GLY A 105 7.09 -24.46 4.44
N LEU A 106 5.97 -24.55 3.72
CA LEU A 106 5.87 -24.36 2.26
C LEU A 106 5.75 -22.88 1.87
N LEU A 107 5.34 -22.01 2.80
CA LEU A 107 5.19 -20.59 2.59
C LEU A 107 6.53 -19.87 2.67
N GLU A 108 6.89 -19.17 1.59
CA GLU A 108 8.13 -18.40 1.48
C GLU A 108 7.90 -16.89 1.58
N GLY A 109 8.85 -16.16 2.17
CA GLY A 109 8.81 -14.70 2.20
C GLY A 109 9.74 -14.14 3.27
N GLY A 110 10.44 -13.05 2.94
CA GLY A 110 11.38 -12.40 3.86
C GLY A 110 10.79 -11.21 4.63
N SER A 111 9.55 -10.82 4.33
CA SER A 111 8.83 -9.80 5.12
C SER A 111 8.32 -10.41 6.43
N ASP A 112 8.06 -9.55 7.40
CA ASP A 112 7.37 -9.86 8.66
C ASP A 112 5.88 -10.23 8.49
N ARG A 113 5.26 -9.87 7.36
CA ARG A 113 3.80 -10.07 7.14
C ARG A 113 3.45 -11.01 5.99
N PHE A 114 4.03 -10.79 4.81
CA PHE A 114 3.63 -11.49 3.58
C PHE A 114 4.32 -12.84 3.44
N ARG A 115 3.60 -13.82 2.88
CA ARG A 115 4.18 -15.05 2.35
C ARG A 115 3.65 -15.35 0.96
N HIS A 116 4.28 -16.28 0.27
CA HIS A 116 3.82 -16.84 -0.98
C HIS A 116 4.21 -18.30 -1.11
N VAL A 117 3.43 -19.05 -1.86
CA VAL A 117 3.78 -20.40 -2.31
C VAL A 117 4.08 -20.37 -3.81
N LYS A 118 5.00 -21.23 -4.23
CA LYS A 118 5.33 -21.46 -5.64
C LYS A 118 4.46 -22.61 -6.13
N VAL A 119 3.70 -22.36 -7.18
CA VAL A 119 2.86 -23.36 -7.85
C VAL A 119 3.43 -23.55 -9.24
N ASP A 120 4.12 -24.66 -9.50
CA ASP A 120 4.87 -24.89 -10.73
C ASP A 120 4.23 -25.92 -11.67
N SER A 121 3.20 -26.64 -11.22
CA SER A 121 2.43 -27.57 -12.05
C SER A 121 0.94 -27.58 -11.71
N ILE A 122 0.14 -28.27 -12.52
CA ILE A 122 -1.31 -28.43 -12.26
C ILE A 122 -1.52 -29.36 -11.06
N GLU A 123 -0.70 -30.38 -10.93
CA GLU A 123 -0.73 -31.35 -9.83
C GLU A 123 -0.51 -30.66 -8.47
N ALA A 124 0.33 -29.61 -8.44
CA ALA A 124 0.55 -28.81 -7.24
C ALA A 124 -0.72 -28.14 -6.70
N LEU A 125 -1.80 -28.00 -7.49
CA LEU A 125 -3.08 -27.46 -6.98
C LEU A 125 -3.76 -28.43 -6.01
N ASP A 126 -3.51 -29.73 -6.16
CA ASP A 126 -4.07 -30.77 -5.30
C ASP A 126 -3.10 -31.14 -4.16
N GLU A 127 -1.80 -30.95 -4.36
CA GLU A 127 -0.76 -31.26 -3.35
C GLU A 127 -0.58 -30.15 -2.31
N LEU A 128 -0.80 -28.89 -2.67
CA LEU A 128 -0.63 -27.75 -1.79
C LEU A 128 -1.94 -27.41 -1.06
N PRO A 129 -1.90 -26.95 0.19
CA PRO A 129 -3.09 -26.55 0.95
C PRO A 129 -3.63 -25.17 0.53
N LEU A 130 -3.76 -24.91 -0.77
CA LEU A 130 -4.12 -23.60 -1.34
C LEU A 130 -5.50 -23.13 -0.87
N ARG A 131 -6.51 -24.02 -0.92
CA ARG A 131 -7.89 -23.70 -0.51
C ARG A 131 -7.95 -23.36 0.98
N GLU A 132 -7.20 -24.10 1.79
CA GLU A 132 -7.13 -23.89 3.23
C GLU A 132 -6.51 -22.52 3.56
N TRP A 133 -5.38 -22.17 2.94
CA TRP A 133 -4.78 -20.84 3.12
C TRP A 133 -5.64 -19.70 2.60
N ILE A 134 -6.40 -19.90 1.52
CA ILE A 134 -7.37 -18.92 1.03
C ILE A 134 -8.47 -18.69 2.09
N ARG A 135 -9.05 -19.76 2.64
CA ARG A 135 -10.08 -19.67 3.69
C ARG A 135 -9.57 -19.03 4.97
N GLN A 136 -8.39 -19.43 5.44
CA GLN A 136 -7.74 -18.79 6.60
C GLN A 136 -7.48 -17.30 6.35
N SER A 137 -7.09 -16.93 5.13
CA SER A 137 -6.91 -15.50 4.78
C SER A 137 -8.23 -14.73 4.83
N VAL A 138 -9.35 -15.34 4.42
CA VAL A 138 -10.69 -14.76 4.58
C VAL A 138 -11.03 -14.63 6.06
N GLU A 139 -10.88 -15.68 6.86
CA GLU A 139 -11.18 -15.66 8.29
C GLU A 139 -10.36 -14.61 9.04
N LEU A 140 -9.06 -14.50 8.75
CA LEU A 140 -8.20 -13.46 9.29
C LEU A 140 -8.72 -12.06 8.92
N ASN A 141 -9.13 -11.86 7.67
CA ASN A 141 -9.69 -10.59 7.21
C ASN A 141 -11.03 -10.28 7.90
N GLU A 142 -11.96 -11.23 7.99
CA GLU A 142 -13.24 -11.10 8.66
C GLU A 142 -13.09 -10.85 10.16
N ALA A 143 -12.20 -11.59 10.85
CA ALA A 143 -11.90 -11.38 12.26
C ALA A 143 -11.40 -9.95 12.51
N THR A 144 -10.59 -9.40 11.59
CA THR A 144 -10.18 -8.00 11.67
C THR A 144 -11.36 -7.06 11.42
N LEU A 145 -12.14 -7.27 10.36
CA LEU A 145 -13.26 -6.40 9.99
C LEU A 145 -14.41 -6.44 11.00
N SER A 146 -14.59 -7.56 11.73
CA SER A 146 -15.61 -7.70 12.76
C SER A 146 -15.28 -6.92 14.04
N GLY A 147 -14.01 -6.56 14.24
CA GLY A 147 -13.55 -5.71 15.35
C GLY A 147 -13.09 -4.31 14.94
N ALA A 148 -12.80 -4.09 13.65
CA ALA A 148 -12.29 -2.83 13.11
C ALA A 148 -13.42 -1.98 12.51
N LEU A 149 -13.31 -0.65 12.67
CA LEU A 149 -14.21 0.29 12.01
C LEU A 149 -14.09 0.16 10.48
N SER A 150 -15.23 0.06 9.79
CA SER A 150 -15.28 0.09 8.33
C SER A 150 -14.77 1.42 7.78
N PHE A 151 -14.40 1.47 6.50
CA PHE A 151 -13.95 2.71 5.85
C PHE A 151 -14.93 3.87 6.03
N ASP A 152 -16.23 3.60 5.87
CA ASP A 152 -17.27 4.64 5.99
C ASP A 152 -17.42 5.11 7.44
N GLU A 153 -17.34 4.22 8.43
CA GLU A 153 -17.37 4.59 9.85
C GLU A 153 -16.14 5.43 10.24
N VAL A 154 -14.95 5.02 9.81
CA VAL A 154 -13.73 5.80 10.01
C VAL A 154 -13.85 7.16 9.36
N LEU A 155 -14.33 7.22 8.12
CA LEU A 155 -14.48 8.48 7.39
C LEU A 155 -15.47 9.42 8.06
N GLU A 156 -16.59 8.91 8.58
CA GLU A 156 -17.57 9.75 9.26
C GLU A 156 -17.02 10.31 10.57
N ARG A 157 -16.32 9.51 11.36
CA ARG A 157 -15.63 10.01 12.56
C ARG A 157 -14.55 11.04 12.22
N LEU A 158 -13.81 10.86 11.12
CA LEU A 158 -12.87 11.88 10.66
C LEU A 158 -13.57 13.18 10.26
N ARG A 159 -14.75 13.10 9.64
CA ARG A 159 -15.53 14.29 9.29
C ARG A 159 -15.93 15.06 10.54
N GLU A 160 -16.43 14.35 11.56
CA GLU A 160 -16.80 14.95 12.85
C GLU A 160 -15.63 15.75 13.45
N VAL A 161 -14.46 15.12 13.53
CA VAL A 161 -13.26 15.74 14.13
C VAL A 161 -12.69 16.84 13.24
N CYS A 162 -12.44 16.56 11.97
CA CYS A 162 -11.75 17.48 11.07
C CYS A 162 -12.61 18.70 10.75
N LEU A 163 -13.91 18.54 10.50
CA LEU A 163 -14.78 19.65 10.12
C LEU A 163 -15.15 20.53 11.32
N ALA A 164 -14.99 20.04 12.55
CA ALA A 164 -15.06 20.87 13.75
C ALA A 164 -13.84 21.81 13.89
N LEU A 165 -12.71 21.49 13.25
CA LEU A 165 -11.51 22.33 13.33
C LEU A 165 -11.67 23.61 12.49
N PRO A 166 -11.18 24.77 12.98
CA PRO A 166 -11.38 26.05 12.32
C PRO A 166 -10.86 26.10 10.88
N ASN A 167 -11.65 26.68 9.98
CA ASN A 167 -11.31 26.88 8.56
C ASN A 167 -10.94 25.57 7.82
N THR A 168 -11.55 24.46 8.21
CA THR A 168 -11.37 23.16 7.56
C THR A 168 -12.41 22.91 6.47
N LYS A 169 -11.98 22.25 5.38
CA LYS A 169 -12.87 21.72 4.34
C LYS A 169 -12.46 20.33 3.90
N GLU A 170 -13.44 19.50 3.56
CA GLU A 170 -13.22 18.23 2.85
C GLU A 170 -13.06 18.50 1.34
N THR A 171 -12.09 17.85 0.72
CA THR A 171 -11.84 17.89 -0.73
C THR A 171 -11.51 16.50 -1.24
N LEU A 172 -11.89 16.19 -2.49
CA LEU A 172 -11.43 14.98 -3.15
C LEU A 172 -10.08 15.23 -3.82
N THR A 173 -9.04 14.55 -3.34
CA THR A 173 -7.71 14.56 -3.99
C THR A 173 -7.43 13.14 -4.49
N TRP A 174 -7.26 12.99 -5.82
CA TRP A 174 -7.14 11.68 -6.49
C TRP A 174 -8.31 10.72 -6.22
N GLY A 175 -9.53 11.26 -6.05
CA GLY A 175 -10.73 10.47 -5.79
C GLY A 175 -10.84 9.94 -4.36
N LYS A 176 -9.99 10.38 -3.44
CA LYS A 176 -10.04 10.03 -2.01
C LYS A 176 -10.31 11.28 -1.16
N PRO A 177 -10.99 11.15 -0.01
CA PRO A 177 -11.29 12.26 0.89
C PRO A 177 -10.02 12.79 1.59
N TYR A 178 -9.82 14.10 1.53
CA TYR A 178 -8.75 14.82 2.21
C TYR A 178 -9.28 16.08 2.88
N PHE A 179 -8.84 16.31 4.11
CA PHE A 179 -9.19 17.48 4.91
C PHE A 179 -8.08 18.52 4.83
N ARG A 180 -8.48 19.77 4.57
CA ARG A 180 -7.58 20.89 4.35
C ARG A 180 -7.90 22.03 5.29
N VAL A 181 -6.87 22.66 5.83
CA VAL A 181 -6.94 23.96 6.48
C VAL A 181 -6.44 25.02 5.51
N GLY A 182 -7.34 25.89 5.07
CA GLY A 182 -7.13 26.70 3.86
C GLY A 182 -6.89 25.80 2.65
N GLU A 183 -5.73 25.91 2.01
CA GLU A 183 -5.38 25.09 0.83
C GLU A 183 -4.46 23.90 1.15
N LYS A 184 -4.04 23.73 2.42
CA LYS A 184 -3.07 22.70 2.81
C LYS A 184 -3.75 21.49 3.42
N ILE A 185 -3.38 20.30 2.96
CA ILE A 185 -3.82 19.03 3.55
C ILE A 185 -3.18 18.86 4.92
N PHE A 186 -3.97 18.44 5.90
CA PHE A 186 -3.47 17.96 7.21
C PHE A 186 -3.95 16.56 7.55
N CYS A 187 -5.05 16.09 6.98
CA CYS A 187 -5.53 14.72 7.15
C CYS A 187 -6.06 14.17 5.82
N GLY A 188 -5.89 12.89 5.57
CA GLY A 188 -6.49 12.18 4.44
C GLY A 188 -6.95 10.81 4.86
N CYS A 189 -8.02 10.32 4.24
CA CYS A 189 -8.49 8.95 4.43
C CYS A 189 -8.46 8.22 3.09
N ALA A 190 -7.85 7.05 3.09
CA ALA A 190 -7.81 6.16 1.95
C ALA A 190 -8.12 4.74 2.39
N GLU A 191 -8.42 3.90 1.41
CA GLU A 191 -8.51 2.47 1.63
C GLU A 191 -7.22 1.84 1.10
N ILE A 192 -6.54 1.08 1.94
CA ILE A 192 -5.32 0.35 1.63
C ILE A 192 -5.60 -1.13 1.92
N HIS A 193 -5.55 -1.96 0.89
CA HIS A 193 -5.83 -3.40 0.98
C HIS A 193 -7.17 -3.73 1.67
N GLY A 194 -8.20 -2.89 1.46
CA GLY A 194 -9.53 -3.06 2.06
C GLY A 194 -9.66 -2.56 3.50
N ARG A 195 -8.62 -1.92 4.04
CA ARG A 195 -8.63 -1.31 5.37
C ARG A 195 -8.60 0.20 5.26
N ALA A 196 -9.25 0.87 6.20
CA ALA A 196 -9.10 2.31 6.32
C ALA A 196 -7.64 2.66 6.67
N SER A 197 -7.14 3.75 6.12
CA SER A 197 -5.83 4.28 6.45
C SER A 197 -5.87 5.80 6.49
N LEU A 198 -5.33 6.36 7.57
CA LEU A 198 -5.33 7.79 7.84
C LEU A 198 -3.95 8.36 7.57
N GLY A 199 -3.84 9.25 6.59
CA GLY A 199 -2.62 10.01 6.34
C GLY A 199 -2.61 11.29 7.17
N LEU A 200 -1.62 11.47 8.04
CA LEU A 200 -1.48 12.68 8.86
C LEU A 200 -0.01 13.09 9.01
N LYS A 201 0.20 14.34 9.44
CA LYS A 201 1.53 14.90 9.66
C LYS A 201 1.88 14.88 11.14
N MET A 202 3.09 14.44 11.43
CA MET A 202 3.73 14.52 12.74
C MET A 202 4.98 15.42 12.66
N ASP A 203 5.55 15.73 13.83
CA ASP A 203 6.94 16.18 13.88
C ASP A 203 7.85 15.09 13.31
N THR A 204 9.01 15.49 12.81
CA THR A 204 9.93 14.56 12.17
C THR A 204 10.44 13.51 13.16
N ASP A 205 10.83 13.93 14.36
CA ASP A 205 11.39 13.02 15.37
C ASP A 205 10.32 12.04 15.86
N ASP A 206 9.12 12.55 16.15
CA ASP A 206 7.96 11.74 16.53
C ASP A 206 7.58 10.74 15.43
N SER A 207 7.60 11.15 14.16
CA SER A 207 7.29 10.25 13.05
C SER A 207 8.24 9.06 12.98
N TYR A 208 9.52 9.26 13.27
CA TYR A 208 10.52 8.17 13.28
C TYR A 208 10.29 7.18 14.41
N LEU A 209 9.93 7.68 15.60
CA LEU A 209 9.61 6.86 16.75
C LEU A 209 8.32 6.08 16.54
N MET A 210 7.27 6.75 16.05
CA MET A 210 5.95 6.16 15.84
C MET A 210 5.95 5.10 14.74
N MET A 211 6.77 5.23 13.69
CA MET A 211 6.94 4.19 12.66
C MET A 211 7.59 2.88 13.18
N GLN A 212 7.97 2.80 14.47
CA GLN A 212 8.37 1.53 15.11
C GLN A 212 7.18 0.78 15.72
N LEU A 213 6.00 1.42 15.81
CA LEU A 213 4.79 0.81 16.37
C LEU A 213 3.98 0.10 15.27
N PRO A 214 3.23 -0.96 15.61
CA PRO A 214 2.28 -1.59 14.70
C PRO A 214 1.28 -0.59 14.12
N GLY A 215 0.89 -0.79 12.87
CA GLY A 215 -0.11 0.05 12.22
C GLY A 215 0.37 1.42 11.74
N ILE A 216 1.63 1.80 11.95
CA ILE A 216 2.15 3.11 11.55
C ILE A 216 3.25 2.95 10.51
N GLU A 217 3.00 3.47 9.31
CA GLU A 217 3.92 3.40 8.19
C GLU A 217 4.17 4.78 7.59
N LYS A 218 5.20 4.87 6.74
CA LYS A 218 5.45 6.08 5.96
C LYS A 218 4.31 6.30 4.95
N ALA A 219 3.73 7.51 4.94
CA ALA A 219 2.63 7.82 4.03
C ALA A 219 3.05 7.70 2.56
N ALA A 220 2.14 7.22 1.71
CA ALA A 220 2.36 7.20 0.26
C ALA A 220 2.67 8.61 -0.29
N TYR A 221 3.60 8.70 -1.24
CA TYR A 221 4.05 9.95 -1.88
C TYR A 221 4.77 10.97 -0.97
N SER A 222 5.04 10.63 0.29
CA SER A 222 5.85 11.45 1.18
C SER A 222 7.34 11.44 0.81
N ARG A 223 8.02 12.56 1.06
CA ARG A 223 9.48 12.69 0.90
C ARG A 223 10.19 12.07 2.10
N SER A 224 11.50 11.87 1.98
CA SER A 224 12.27 11.51 3.17
C SER A 224 12.19 12.65 4.19
N ASN A 225 11.96 12.33 5.45
CA ASN A 225 12.06 13.29 6.56
C ASN A 225 11.06 14.46 6.48
N ASP A 226 9.84 14.23 5.97
CA ASP A 226 8.78 15.25 5.92
C ASP A 226 7.65 15.03 6.93
N GLY A 227 7.77 14.02 7.79
CA GLY A 227 6.87 13.75 8.93
C GLY A 227 5.50 13.20 8.57
N TRP A 228 5.25 12.80 7.32
CA TRP A 228 3.95 12.21 6.94
C TRP A 228 3.93 10.70 7.20
N VAL A 229 2.93 10.26 7.95
CA VAL A 229 2.67 8.85 8.26
C VAL A 229 1.26 8.46 7.83
N SER A 230 1.09 7.17 7.58
CA SER A 230 -0.19 6.50 7.42
C SER A 230 -0.41 5.62 8.65
N ILE A 231 -1.55 5.77 9.31
CA ILE A 231 -1.94 4.93 10.44
C ILE A 231 -3.12 4.03 10.06
N ASP A 232 -3.10 2.77 10.49
CA ASP A 232 -4.25 1.86 10.48
C ASP A 232 -5.05 2.11 11.77
N PRO A 233 -6.25 2.71 11.70
CA PRO A 233 -7.06 3.01 12.88
C PRO A 233 -7.51 1.74 13.63
N ALA A 234 -7.43 0.56 13.01
CA ALA A 234 -7.75 -0.71 13.67
C ALA A 234 -6.68 -1.14 14.69
N GLU A 235 -5.50 -0.53 14.67
CA GLU A 235 -4.39 -0.84 15.59
C GLU A 235 -4.40 0.08 16.83
N PHE A 236 -5.44 0.90 17.00
CA PHE A 236 -5.63 1.80 18.15
C PHE A 236 -6.86 1.37 18.96
N ASP A 237 -6.68 1.20 20.27
CA ASP A 237 -7.76 0.82 21.19
C ASP A 237 -8.71 1.99 21.51
N ASP A 238 -8.20 3.23 21.46
CA ASP A 238 -8.95 4.45 21.78
C ASP A 238 -8.95 5.45 20.62
N TRP A 239 -10.16 5.79 20.17
CA TRP A 239 -10.35 6.79 19.12
C TRP A 239 -9.87 8.18 19.55
N ALA A 240 -9.88 8.50 20.84
CA ALA A 240 -9.39 9.78 21.35
C ALA A 240 -7.89 9.98 21.06
N GLU A 241 -7.10 8.89 20.96
CA GLU A 241 -5.70 8.98 20.53
C GLU A 241 -5.59 9.42 19.07
N ILE A 242 -6.42 8.83 18.20
CA ILE A 242 -6.50 9.20 16.78
C ILE A 242 -6.91 10.68 16.65
N GLU A 243 -7.87 11.14 17.44
CA GLU A 243 -8.28 12.56 17.47
C GLU A 243 -7.11 13.48 17.83
N GLN A 244 -6.32 13.13 18.85
CA GLN A 244 -5.13 13.90 19.23
C GLN A 244 -4.10 13.95 18.11
N LEU A 245 -3.88 12.84 17.39
CA LEU A 245 -2.99 12.81 16.22
C LEU A 245 -3.50 13.72 15.08
N ILE A 246 -4.82 13.72 14.83
CA ILE A 246 -5.45 14.60 13.84
C ILE A 246 -5.27 16.08 14.22
N VAL A 247 -5.54 16.44 15.48
CA VAL A 247 -5.38 17.80 16.01
C VAL A 247 -3.90 18.23 15.96
N GLY A 248 -2.98 17.33 16.30
CA GLY A 248 -1.53 17.55 16.18
C GLY A 248 -1.12 17.87 14.74
N SER A 249 -1.59 17.07 13.79
CA SER A 249 -1.37 17.32 12.36
C SER A 249 -1.94 18.65 11.90
N PHE A 250 -3.18 18.98 12.31
CA PHE A 250 -3.78 20.28 12.04
C PHE A 250 -2.90 21.41 12.57
N ARG A 251 -2.41 21.31 13.82
CA ARG A 251 -1.57 22.34 14.44
C ARG A 251 -0.26 22.57 13.69
N LEU A 252 0.35 21.53 13.14
CA LEU A 252 1.56 21.63 12.33
C LEU A 252 1.34 22.30 10.96
N ILE A 253 0.12 22.21 10.42
CA ILE A 253 -0.20 22.70 9.07
C ILE A 253 -0.89 24.07 9.08
N ALA A 254 -1.72 24.33 10.10
CA ALA A 254 -2.59 25.49 10.18
C ALA A 254 -1.81 26.81 10.27
N PRO A 255 -2.25 27.86 9.56
CA PRO A 255 -1.70 29.20 9.74
C PRO A 255 -1.91 29.71 11.17
N LYS A 256 -1.00 30.57 11.67
CA LYS A 256 -1.07 31.15 13.03
C LYS A 256 -2.41 31.77 13.38
N ARG A 257 -3.09 32.43 12.42
CA ARG A 257 -4.41 33.02 12.63
C ARG A 257 -5.49 31.99 12.89
N THR A 258 -5.44 30.86 12.18
CA THR A 258 -6.38 29.76 12.37
C THR A 258 -6.12 29.04 13.70
N LEU A 259 -4.85 28.86 14.06
CA LEU A 259 -4.46 28.28 15.34
C LEU A 259 -5.02 29.04 16.54
N ALA A 260 -5.00 30.38 16.48
CA ALA A 260 -5.57 31.21 17.53
C ALA A 260 -7.08 30.98 17.75
N MET A 261 -7.81 30.44 16.77
CA MET A 261 -9.24 30.12 16.88
C MET A 261 -9.51 28.73 17.49
N LEU A 262 -8.47 27.93 17.72
CA LEU A 262 -8.57 26.58 18.27
C LEU A 262 -8.48 26.56 19.80
N ASP A 263 -7.85 27.58 20.39
CA ASP A 263 -7.59 27.69 21.83
C ASP A 263 -8.60 28.65 22.54
N ASP A 264 -9.61 29.15 21.81
CA ASP A 264 -10.72 29.99 22.28
C ASP A 264 -12.00 29.15 22.48
#